data_AF-A0A917GAN8-F1
#
_entry.id   AF-A0A917GAN8-F1
#
_cell.length_a   1.000
_cell.length_b   1.000
_cell.length_c   1.000
_cell.angle_alpha   90.00
_cell.angle_beta   90.00
_cell.angle_gamma   90.00
#
_symmetry.space_group_name_H-M   'P 1'
#
loop_
_entity.id
_entity.type
_entity.pdbx_description
1 polymer ?
#
loop_
_entity_poly.entity_id
_entity_poly.type
_entity_poly.pdbx_seq_one_letter_code
_entity_poly.pdbx_strand_id
1 'polypeptide(L)'
;MANIVHPTADGYVTVATRSKTGWKEQHYPVDIWHNYIVQQDDIDCYYTPNTVYKPHRTAENARHINAFYVDLDFYKYALSFEETLEAIEFLVRTERLLEPTFIVHSGQGMYLFWQIESVPAKYKQVLKLFGHIQTFLIDTLKELGADPHVKDVVRVLRVPTPINTGYSVKQKIILHSS
;
A
#
# COMPACT_ATOMS: atom_id res chain seq x y z
N MET A 1 5.35 -12.02 -2.03
CA MET A 1 4.71 -10.75 -1.62
C MET A 1 4.41 -10.69 -0.13
N ALA A 2 3.92 -11.75 0.53
CA ALA A 2 3.58 -11.72 1.97
C ALA A 2 4.70 -11.21 2.90
N ASN A 3 5.91 -11.74 2.75
CA ASN A 3 7.07 -11.33 3.56
C ASN A 3 7.62 -9.93 3.22
N ILE A 4 7.12 -9.28 2.16
CA ILE A 4 7.61 -7.95 1.77
C ILE A 4 6.91 -6.87 2.60
N VAL A 5 5.66 -7.05 3.03
CA VAL A 5 4.95 -5.98 3.77
C VAL A 5 4.83 -6.30 5.26
N HIS A 6 4.90 -7.57 5.66
CA HIS A 6 4.67 -8.00 7.05
C HIS A 6 5.84 -8.79 7.67
N PRO A 7 7.09 -8.28 7.66
CA PRO A 7 8.27 -9.09 7.97
C PRO A 7 8.34 -9.63 9.40
N THR A 8 7.78 -8.92 10.38
CA THR A 8 7.79 -9.32 11.81
C THR A 8 6.43 -9.16 12.50
N ALA A 9 5.37 -8.93 11.74
CA ALA A 9 4.04 -8.64 12.26
C ALA A 9 3.30 -9.93 12.65
N ASP A 10 2.36 -9.80 13.59
CA ASP A 10 1.31 -10.78 13.87
C ASP A 10 -0.09 -10.19 13.61
N GLY A 11 -1.12 -10.99 13.87
CA GLY A 11 -2.52 -10.62 13.70
C GLY A 11 -3.05 -11.02 12.33
N TYR A 12 -4.00 -10.24 11.82
CA TYR A 12 -4.73 -10.55 10.60
C TYR A 12 -4.51 -9.49 9.52
N VAL A 13 -4.43 -9.96 8.28
CA VAL A 13 -4.52 -9.17 7.05
C VAL A 13 -5.93 -9.32 6.50
N THR A 14 -6.58 -8.21 6.19
CA THR A 14 -7.83 -8.25 5.43
C THR A 14 -7.49 -8.51 3.98
N VAL A 15 -8.13 -9.51 3.37
CA VAL A 15 -8.15 -9.73 1.93
C VAL A 15 -9.56 -9.48 1.44
N ALA A 16 -9.72 -8.65 0.42
CA ALA A 16 -11.00 -8.33 -0.15
C ALA A 16 -11.03 -8.55 -1.66
N THR A 17 -12.21 -8.79 -2.18
CA THR A 17 -12.48 -8.92 -3.60
C THR A 17 -13.63 -8.00 -4.00
N ARG A 18 -13.49 -7.36 -5.17
CA ARG A 18 -14.55 -6.60 -5.82
C ARG A 18 -14.85 -7.24 -7.16
N SER A 19 -16.09 -7.63 -7.36
CA SER A 19 -16.60 -8.22 -8.61
C SER A 19 -17.92 -7.56 -9.01
N LYS A 20 -18.53 -8.01 -10.11
CA LYS A 20 -19.89 -7.60 -10.53
C LYS A 20 -20.96 -7.87 -9.46
N THR A 21 -20.70 -8.83 -8.55
CA THR A 21 -21.63 -9.16 -7.45
C THR A 21 -21.43 -8.31 -6.20
N GLY A 22 -20.46 -7.38 -6.21
CA GLY A 22 -20.17 -6.47 -5.12
C GLY A 22 -18.86 -6.79 -4.38
N TRP A 23 -18.75 -6.22 -3.18
CA TRP A 23 -17.59 -6.31 -2.30
C TRP A 23 -17.71 -7.50 -1.34
N LYS A 24 -16.62 -8.24 -1.17
CA LYS A 24 -16.48 -9.28 -0.15
C LYS A 24 -15.12 -9.14 0.53
N GLU A 25 -15.08 -9.16 1.84
CA GLU A 25 -13.83 -9.14 2.61
C GLU A 25 -13.78 -10.25 3.66
N GLN A 26 -12.59 -10.78 3.87
CA GLN A 26 -12.29 -11.77 4.90
C GLN A 26 -10.92 -11.45 5.52
N HIS A 27 -10.64 -12.01 6.70
CA HIS A 27 -9.43 -11.74 7.44
C HIS A 27 -8.66 -13.03 7.66
N TYR A 28 -7.36 -12.99 7.39
CA TYR A 28 -6.50 -14.16 7.44
C TYR A 28 -5.28 -13.86 8.30
N PRO A 29 -4.80 -14.83 9.09
CA PRO A 29 -3.51 -14.72 9.74
C PRO A 29 -2.41 -14.31 8.76
N VAL A 30 -1.49 -13.49 9.26
CA VAL A 30 -0.41 -12.85 8.46
C VAL A 30 0.51 -13.85 7.74
N ASP A 31 0.58 -15.08 8.21
CA ASP A 31 1.38 -16.16 7.65
C ASP A 31 0.69 -16.87 6.48
N ILE A 32 -0.64 -16.78 6.35
CA ILE A 32 -1.40 -17.51 5.34
C ILE A 32 -2.24 -16.65 4.39
N TRP A 33 -2.37 -15.34 4.63
CA TRP A 33 -3.27 -14.47 3.86
C TRP A 33 -3.04 -14.50 2.35
N HIS A 34 -1.79 -14.67 1.93
CA HIS A 34 -1.42 -14.68 0.51
C HIS A 34 -2.00 -15.87 -0.26
N ASN A 35 -2.34 -16.96 0.44
CA ASN A 35 -3.01 -18.13 -0.15
C ASN A 35 -4.44 -17.81 -0.61
N TYR A 36 -4.98 -16.66 -0.18
CA TYR A 36 -6.35 -16.24 -0.45
C TYR A 36 -6.42 -15.06 -1.42
N ILE A 37 -5.30 -14.65 -2.02
CA ILE A 37 -5.30 -13.69 -3.12
C ILE A 37 -5.97 -14.35 -4.33
N VAL A 38 -6.95 -13.65 -4.90
CA VAL A 38 -7.65 -14.07 -6.11
C VAL A 38 -7.15 -13.24 -7.28
N GLN A 39 -6.72 -13.89 -8.36
CA GLN A 39 -6.33 -13.22 -9.61
C GLN A 39 -7.19 -13.77 -10.74
N GLN A 40 -8.21 -13.02 -11.14
CA GLN A 40 -9.12 -13.32 -12.24
C GLN A 40 -9.47 -12.01 -12.96
N ASP A 41 -9.67 -12.04 -14.28
CA ASP A 41 -9.80 -10.84 -15.11
C ASP A 41 -10.94 -9.89 -14.67
N ASP A 42 -12.01 -10.44 -14.08
CA ASP A 42 -13.20 -9.72 -13.63
C ASP A 42 -13.26 -9.52 -12.10
N ILE A 43 -12.17 -9.80 -11.39
CA ILE A 43 -12.09 -9.69 -9.92
C ILE A 43 -10.86 -8.89 -9.51
N ASP A 44 -11.10 -7.70 -8.97
CA ASP A 44 -10.07 -6.95 -8.27
C ASP A 44 -9.86 -7.56 -6.87
N CYS A 45 -8.63 -7.90 -6.52
CA CYS A 45 -8.26 -8.32 -5.17
C CYS A 45 -7.52 -7.20 -4.43
N TYR A 46 -7.74 -7.10 -3.12
CA TYR A 46 -7.18 -6.08 -2.25
C TYR A 46 -6.65 -6.70 -0.97
N TYR A 47 -5.71 -6.02 -0.32
CA TYR A 47 -5.18 -6.42 0.98
C TYR A 47 -4.87 -5.22 1.88
N THR A 48 -4.80 -5.41 3.20
CA THR A 48 -4.32 -4.37 4.13
C THR A 48 -2.80 -4.44 4.32
N PRO A 49 -2.04 -3.36 4.06
CA PRO A 49 -0.60 -3.33 4.36
C PRO A 49 -0.29 -3.40 5.86
N ASN A 50 -1.19 -2.85 6.69
CA ASN A 50 -1.11 -2.91 8.14
C ASN A 50 -2.05 -4.00 8.68
N THR A 51 -1.71 -4.60 9.83
CA THR A 51 -2.47 -5.73 10.39
C THR A 51 -3.48 -5.28 11.44
N VAL A 52 -4.43 -6.16 11.77
CA VAL A 52 -5.41 -5.96 12.84
C VAL A 52 -5.37 -7.07 13.89
N TYR A 53 -5.78 -6.77 15.14
CA TYR A 53 -5.75 -7.71 16.27
C TYR A 53 -6.75 -8.84 16.11
N LYS A 54 -7.91 -8.53 15.51
CA LYS A 54 -9.02 -9.44 15.31
C LYS A 54 -9.61 -9.23 13.92
N PRO A 55 -10.39 -10.18 13.39
CA PRO A 55 -11.10 -10.10 12.10
C PRO A 55 -12.14 -8.96 11.99
N HIS A 56 -11.73 -7.71 12.20
CA HIS A 56 -12.59 -6.54 12.15
C HIS A 56 -11.73 -5.29 11.87
N ARG A 57 -11.86 -4.74 10.66
CA ARG A 57 -11.01 -3.67 10.14
C ARG A 57 -11.44 -2.29 10.63
N THR A 58 -10.91 -1.89 11.79
CA THR A 58 -11.03 -0.52 12.32
C THR A 58 -9.68 0.00 12.78
N ALA A 59 -9.51 1.32 12.81
CA ALA A 59 -8.28 1.93 13.32
C ALA A 59 -8.00 1.53 14.78
N GLU A 60 -9.04 1.34 15.59
CA GLU A 60 -8.94 0.85 16.97
C GLU A 60 -8.40 -0.59 17.06
N ASN A 61 -8.67 -1.40 16.04
CA ASN A 61 -8.17 -2.77 15.96
C ASN A 61 -6.84 -2.86 15.22
N ALA A 62 -6.23 -1.76 14.79
CA ALA A 62 -4.90 -1.78 14.17
C ALA A 62 -3.89 -2.42 15.13
N ARG A 63 -3.19 -3.44 14.65
CA ARG A 63 -2.24 -4.25 15.41
C ARG A 63 -0.82 -3.78 15.19
N HIS A 64 -0.38 -3.81 13.92
CA HIS A 64 0.93 -3.36 13.52
C HIS A 64 0.83 -2.40 12.32
N ILE A 65 1.58 -1.31 12.38
CA ILE A 65 1.91 -0.49 11.22
C ILE A 65 3.19 -1.07 10.63
N ASN A 66 3.13 -1.46 9.36
CA ASN A 66 4.25 -2.03 8.62
C ASN A 66 4.61 -1.18 7.40
N ALA A 67 3.69 -0.32 6.94
CA ALA A 67 3.96 0.57 5.83
C ALA A 67 3.10 1.84 5.89
N PHE A 68 3.62 2.90 5.26
CA PHE A 68 2.85 4.01 4.74
C PHE A 68 2.62 3.83 3.24
N TYR A 69 1.57 4.44 2.71
CA TYR A 69 1.21 4.23 1.31
C TYR A 69 0.49 5.42 0.72
N VAL A 70 0.74 5.77 -0.53
CA VAL A 70 -0.01 6.79 -1.27
C VAL A 70 -0.54 6.18 -2.56
N ASP A 71 -1.78 6.49 -2.90
CA ASP A 71 -2.42 6.15 -4.18
C ASP A 71 -2.43 7.40 -5.06
N LEU A 72 -1.78 7.32 -6.21
CA LEU A 72 -1.68 8.40 -7.18
C LEU A 72 -2.57 8.10 -8.38
N ASP A 73 -3.66 8.84 -8.50
CA ASP A 73 -4.54 8.85 -9.68
C ASP A 73 -4.05 9.91 -10.68
N PHE A 74 -2.76 9.88 -11.03
CA PHE A 74 -2.09 10.89 -11.86
C PHE A 74 -2.76 11.09 -13.23
N TYR A 75 -3.43 10.07 -13.75
CA TYR A 75 -4.20 10.12 -15.01
C TYR A 75 -5.35 11.13 -14.95
N LYS A 76 -5.89 11.45 -13.76
CA LYS A 76 -6.90 12.50 -13.56
C LYS A 76 -6.33 13.91 -13.73
N TYR A 77 -5.00 14.03 -13.73
CA TYR A 77 -4.25 15.28 -13.85
C TYR A 77 -3.53 15.39 -15.20
N ALA A 78 -3.91 14.54 -16.17
CA ALA A 78 -3.30 14.48 -17.51
C ALA A 78 -1.78 14.25 -17.51
N LEU A 79 -1.26 13.64 -16.43
CA LEU A 79 0.12 13.17 -16.36
C LEU A 79 0.22 11.74 -16.89
N SER A 80 1.36 11.41 -17.49
CA SER A 80 1.77 10.04 -17.78
C SER A 80 2.44 9.39 -16.58
N PHE A 81 2.62 8.07 -16.63
CA PHE A 81 3.37 7.35 -15.61
C PHE A 81 4.82 7.85 -15.53
N GLU A 82 5.46 8.06 -16.68
CA GLU A 82 6.85 8.52 -16.79
C GLU A 82 7.04 9.92 -16.22
N GLU A 83 6.17 10.87 -16.57
CA GLU A 83 6.20 12.24 -16.01
C GLU A 83 6.00 12.23 -14.50
N THR A 84 5.08 11.39 -14.02
CA THR A 84 4.81 11.26 -12.58
C THR A 84 6.00 10.65 -11.86
N LEU A 85 6.63 9.63 -12.44
CA LEU A 85 7.84 9.00 -11.90
C LEU A 85 9.01 9.98 -11.84
N GLU A 86 9.24 10.76 -12.91
CA GLU A 86 10.29 11.79 -12.94
C GLU A 86 10.05 12.87 -11.88
N ALA A 87 8.80 13.30 -11.68
CA ALA A 87 8.45 14.25 -10.64
C ALA A 87 8.72 13.70 -9.23
N ILE A 88 8.41 12.42 -8.97
CA ILE A 88 8.73 11.74 -7.72
C ILE A 88 10.25 11.69 -7.51
N GLU A 89 11.01 11.27 -8.53
CA GLU A 89 12.47 11.21 -8.46
C GLU A 89 13.10 12.60 -8.22
N PHE A 90 12.52 13.65 -8.78
CA PHE A 90 12.92 15.03 -8.50
C PHE A 90 12.65 15.41 -7.04
N LEU A 91 11.47 15.09 -6.50
CA LEU A 91 11.14 15.34 -5.08
C LEU A 91 12.08 14.58 -4.13
N VAL A 92 12.45 13.35 -4.47
CA VAL A 92 13.43 12.55 -3.71
C VAL A 92 14.82 13.17 -3.76
N ARG A 93 15.31 13.51 -4.97
CA ARG A 93 16.63 14.14 -5.17
C ARG A 93 16.76 15.50 -4.49
N THR A 94 15.65 16.21 -4.32
CA THR A 94 15.59 17.51 -3.64
C THR A 94 15.24 17.40 -2.15
N GLU A 95 15.23 16.18 -1.60
CA GLU A 95 14.95 15.89 -0.18
C GLU A 95 13.57 16.35 0.30
N ARG A 96 12.63 16.56 -0.63
CA ARG A 96 11.24 16.94 -0.34
C ARG A 96 10.34 15.74 -0.08
N LEU A 97 10.77 14.55 -0.50
CA LEU A 97 10.09 13.28 -0.29
C LEU A 97 11.12 12.22 0.08
N LEU A 98 10.81 11.39 1.08
CA LEU A 98 11.62 10.20 1.34
C LEU A 98 11.48 9.22 0.18
N GLU A 99 12.56 8.54 -0.21
CA GLU A 99 12.48 7.53 -1.28
C GLU A 99 11.49 6.41 -0.89
N PRO A 100 10.47 6.13 -1.72
CA PRO A 100 9.58 5.00 -1.49
C PRO A 100 10.37 3.69 -1.54
N THR A 101 10.04 2.75 -0.65
CA THR A 101 10.61 1.38 -0.67
C THR A 101 10.22 0.63 -1.94
N PHE A 102 9.01 0.85 -2.44
CA PHE A 102 8.60 0.35 -3.74
C PHE A 102 7.50 1.21 -4.35
N ILE A 103 7.53 1.26 -5.68
CA ILE A 103 6.57 1.92 -6.53
C ILE A 103 5.87 0.82 -7.32
N VAL A 104 4.55 0.89 -7.40
CA VAL A 104 3.75 -0.13 -8.08
C VAL A 104 2.74 0.51 -9.00
N HIS A 105 2.75 0.11 -10.26
CA HIS A 105 1.71 0.49 -11.20
C HIS A 105 0.38 -0.24 -10.82
N SER A 106 -0.67 0.53 -10.57
CA SER A 106 -1.96 0.03 -10.02
C SER A 106 -3.01 -0.27 -11.10
N GLY A 107 -2.63 -0.11 -12.38
CA GLY A 107 -3.44 -0.31 -13.58
C GLY A 107 -3.64 1.00 -14.36
N GLN A 108 -4.16 2.04 -13.69
CA GLN A 108 -4.24 3.41 -14.25
C GLN A 108 -3.46 4.44 -13.45
N GLY A 109 -3.14 4.11 -12.19
CA GLY A 109 -2.41 4.97 -11.27
C GLY A 109 -1.13 4.30 -10.77
N MET A 110 -0.65 4.80 -9.64
CA MET A 110 0.59 4.35 -9.01
C MET A 110 0.45 4.34 -7.50
N TYR A 111 0.84 3.22 -6.88
CA TYR A 111 1.05 3.15 -5.44
C TYR A 111 2.50 3.45 -5.10
N LEU A 112 2.71 4.30 -4.11
CA LEU A 112 4.00 4.45 -3.43
C LEU A 112 3.89 3.81 -2.06
N PHE A 113 4.89 3.04 -1.66
CA PHE A 113 4.97 2.42 -0.34
C PHE A 113 6.27 2.78 0.36
N TRP A 114 6.17 3.12 1.64
CA TRP A 114 7.30 3.20 2.56
C TRP A 114 7.13 2.11 3.61
N GLN A 115 7.83 1.00 3.41
CA GLN A 115 7.87 -0.07 4.37
C GLN A 115 8.75 0.33 5.56
N ILE A 116 8.30 -0.03 6.75
CA ILE A 116 9.04 0.18 7.99
C ILE A 116 9.16 -1.13 8.76
N GLU A 117 10.07 -1.15 9.73
CA GLU A 117 10.02 -2.18 10.78
C GLU A 117 8.67 -2.12 11.50
N SER A 118 8.10 -3.28 11.79
CA SER A 118 6.75 -3.38 12.34
C SER A 118 6.61 -2.63 13.67
N VAL A 119 5.69 -1.66 13.73
CA VAL A 119 5.43 -0.85 14.92
C VAL A 119 4.07 -1.23 15.54
N PRO A 120 4.01 -1.60 16.84
CA PRO A 120 2.75 -1.88 17.51
C PRO A 120 1.83 -0.64 17.55
N ALA A 121 0.66 -0.75 16.93
CA ALA A 121 -0.32 0.33 16.79
C ALA A 121 -1.21 0.52 18.03
N LYS A 122 -0.96 -0.21 19.13
CA LYS A 122 -1.76 -0.17 20.37
C LYS A 122 -1.78 1.19 21.08
N TYR A 123 -0.82 2.05 20.78
CA TYR A 123 -0.65 3.34 21.45
C TYR A 123 -1.30 4.45 20.62
N LYS A 124 -2.17 5.26 21.23
CA LYS A 124 -2.85 6.37 20.54
C LYS A 124 -1.89 7.36 19.88
N GLN A 125 -0.75 7.64 20.50
CA GLN A 125 0.28 8.51 19.94
C GLN A 125 0.92 7.94 18.66
N VAL A 126 1.02 6.61 18.55
CA VAL A 126 1.53 5.94 17.34
C VAL A 126 0.53 6.11 16.20
N LEU A 127 -0.77 5.92 16.46
CA LEU A 127 -1.82 6.15 15.45
C LEU A 127 -1.91 7.62 15.01
N LYS A 128 -1.73 8.57 15.94
CA LYS A 128 -1.65 10.00 15.61
C LYS A 128 -0.44 10.31 14.73
N LEU A 129 0.73 9.79 15.09
CA LEU A 129 1.95 9.95 14.30
C LEU A 129 1.78 9.36 12.90
N PHE A 130 1.16 8.18 12.80
CA PHE A 130 0.81 7.58 11.52
C PHE A 130 -0.03 8.55 10.68
N GLY A 131 -1.12 9.08 11.25
CA GLY A 131 -2.01 10.02 10.55
C GLY A 131 -1.30 11.29 10.09
N HIS A 132 -0.37 11.83 10.88
CA HIS A 132 0.43 13.00 10.49
C HIS A 132 1.38 12.70 9.34
N ILE A 133 2.13 11.59 9.41
CA ILE A 133 3.07 11.18 8.34
C ILE A 133 2.28 10.86 7.06
N GLN A 134 1.21 10.08 7.18
CA GLN A 134 0.33 9.72 6.08
C GLN A 134 -0.26 10.97 5.39
N THR A 135 -0.70 11.97 6.17
CA THR A 135 -1.19 13.24 5.64
C THR A 135 -0.09 14.04 4.96
N PHE A 136 1.10 14.13 5.58
CA PHE A 136 2.24 14.81 4.98
C PHE A 136 2.62 14.22 3.62
N LEU A 137 2.69 12.89 3.50
CA LEU A 137 3.00 12.20 2.25
C LEU A 137 1.96 12.50 1.16
N ILE A 138 0.67 12.42 1.51
CA ILE A 138 -0.44 12.75 0.59
C ILE A 138 -0.37 14.21 0.15
N ASP A 139 -0.19 15.14 1.08
CA ASP A 139 -0.17 16.57 0.79
C ASP A 139 1.05 16.94 -0.07
N THR A 140 2.20 16.31 0.16
CA THR A 140 3.41 16.49 -0.65
C THR A 140 3.20 16.06 -2.11
N LEU A 141 2.37 15.04 -2.33
CA LEU A 141 2.12 14.44 -3.63
C LEU A 141 0.78 14.85 -4.26
N LYS A 142 0.07 15.81 -3.66
CA LYS A 142 -1.28 16.21 -4.07
C LYS A 142 -1.34 16.68 -5.51
N GLU A 143 -0.35 17.44 -5.96
CA GLU A 143 -0.26 17.96 -7.33
C GLU A 143 0.03 16.85 -8.37
N LEU A 144 0.47 15.67 -7.91
CA LEU A 144 0.66 14.47 -8.72
C LEU A 144 -0.55 13.52 -8.65
N GLY A 145 -1.66 13.96 -8.04
CA GLY A 145 -2.91 13.22 -7.98
C GLY A 145 -3.05 12.25 -6.81
N ALA A 146 -2.38 12.51 -5.68
CA ALA A 146 -2.60 11.75 -4.46
C ALA A 146 -4.07 11.82 -3.98
N ASP A 147 -4.70 10.66 -3.76
CA ASP A 147 -6.06 10.59 -3.21
C ASP A 147 -6.07 11.03 -1.73
N PRO A 148 -6.73 12.16 -1.38
CA PRO A 148 -6.75 12.67 -0.02
C PRO A 148 -7.45 11.76 0.99
N HIS A 149 -8.21 10.76 0.52
CA HIS A 149 -8.93 9.83 1.37
C HIS A 149 -8.06 8.66 1.86
N VAL A 150 -6.81 8.51 1.37
CA VAL A 150 -5.90 7.39 1.71
C VAL A 150 -5.26 7.59 3.09
N LYS A 151 -6.06 7.88 4.12
CA LYS A 151 -5.55 8.24 5.47
C LYS A 151 -5.74 7.16 6.54
N ASP A 152 -6.60 6.17 6.27
CA ASP A 152 -6.91 5.13 7.25
C ASP A 152 -5.73 4.18 7.43
N VAL A 153 -5.35 3.93 8.69
CA VAL A 153 -4.24 3.01 9.04
C VAL A 153 -4.46 1.57 8.58
N VAL A 154 -5.71 1.14 8.42
CA VAL A 154 -6.08 -0.22 7.99
C VAL A 154 -6.82 -0.18 6.65
N ARG A 155 -6.33 0.63 5.71
CA ARG A 155 -6.90 0.71 4.35
C ARG A 155 -6.54 -0.54 3.56
N VAL A 156 -7.47 -0.95 2.71
CA VAL A 156 -7.25 -2.00 1.70
C VAL A 156 -6.70 -1.36 0.42
N LEU A 157 -5.65 -1.94 -0.14
CA LEU A 157 -5.04 -1.52 -1.40
C LEU A 157 -5.10 -2.66 -2.40
N ARG A 158 -5.24 -2.34 -3.69
CA ARG A 158 -5.35 -3.36 -4.74
C ARG A 158 -4.05 -4.16 -4.79
N VAL A 159 -4.17 -5.49 -4.83
CA VAL A 159 -3.04 -6.40 -5.04
C VAL A 159 -2.49 -6.14 -6.45
N PRO A 160 -1.19 -5.84 -6.60
CA PRO A 160 -0.56 -5.74 -7.90
C PRO A 160 -0.60 -7.10 -8.62
N THR A 161 -1.21 -7.16 -9.81
CA THR A 161 -1.21 -8.36 -10.65
C THR A 161 -0.08 -8.28 -11.68
N PRO A 162 0.46 -9.41 -12.17
CA PRO A 162 1.54 -9.42 -13.17
C PRO A 162 1.24 -8.62 -14.45
N ILE A 163 -0.04 -8.51 -14.83
CA ILE A 163 -0.52 -7.70 -15.96
C ILE A 163 -0.35 -6.19 -15.68
N ASN A 164 -0.38 -5.79 -14.41
CA ASN A 164 -0.22 -4.41 -13.97
C ASN A 164 1.23 -4.05 -13.58
N THR A 165 2.17 -4.99 -13.54
CA THR A 165 3.57 -4.75 -13.11
C THR A 165 4.48 -4.33 -14.27
N GLY A 166 4.06 -3.33 -15.04
CA GLY A 166 4.80 -2.86 -16.22
C GLY A 166 6.21 -2.32 -15.91
N TYR A 167 6.45 -1.68 -14.76
CA TYR A 167 7.74 -1.02 -14.50
C TYR A 167 8.15 -0.94 -13.01
N SER A 168 9.46 -1.07 -12.83
CA SER A 168 10.37 -0.90 -11.67
C SER A 168 9.80 -1.07 -10.25
N VAL A 169 9.96 -2.27 -9.73
CA VAL A 169 10.36 -2.42 -8.33
C VAL A 169 11.79 -1.84 -8.22
N LYS A 170 11.94 -0.56 -7.84
CA LYS A 170 13.20 -0.07 -7.25
C LYS A 170 13.34 -0.68 -5.85
N GLN A 171 13.44 -2.00 -5.79
CA GLN A 171 14.16 -2.65 -4.73
C GLN A 171 15.44 -3.14 -5.36
N LYS A 172 16.55 -2.93 -4.67
CA LYS A 172 17.77 -3.70 -4.85
C LYS A 172 17.46 -5.16 -4.47
N ILE A 173 16.65 -5.88 -5.25
CA ILE A 173 16.44 -7.33 -5.09
C ILE A 173 17.29 -8.03 -6.13
N ILE A 174 18.37 -8.61 -5.64
CA ILE A 174 19.02 -9.76 -6.27
C ILE A 174 18.04 -10.93 -6.10
N LEU A 175 17.32 -11.29 -7.17
CA LEU A 175 16.64 -12.59 -7.23
C LEU A 175 17.74 -13.63 -7.54
N HIS A 176 18.30 -14.26 -6.51
CA HIS A 176 19.03 -15.52 -6.72
C HIS A 176 17.99 -16.57 -7.10
N SER A 177 18.01 -16.97 -8.37
CA SER A 177 17.45 -18.23 -8.81
C SER A 177 18.42 -19.34 -8.41
N SER A 178 17.97 -20.25 -7.56
CA SER A 178 18.53 -21.60 -7.40
C SER A 178 17.39 -22.52 -7.07
#